data_AF-A0A9D9H314-F1
#
_entry.id   AF-A0A9D9H314-F1
#
_cell.length_a   1.000
_cell.length_b   1.000
_cell.length_c   1.000
_cell.angle_alpha   90.00
_cell.angle_beta   90.00
_cell.angle_gamma   90.00
#
_symmetry.space_group_name_H-M   'P 1'
#
loop_
_entity.id
_entity.type
_entity.pdbx_description
1 polymer ?
#
loop_
_entity_poly.entity_id
_entity_poly.type
_entity_poly.pdbx_seq_one_letter_code
_entity_poly.pdbx_strand_id
1 'polypeptide(L)'
;MKKVIITSLAVLVIGLGLFCYFKFYFVFGEGVKAGTLNYVVRKGVVFKTYEGKLIQSGLRSGTNTGSIQSYEFDFSVEDKTLAEQLMLLGGENVELHYKEYFGVLPWRGYTRYIVDKIIMVESEAPASDSLPPISPKTLEEL
;
A
#
# COMPACT_ATOMS: atom_id res chain seq x y z
N MET A 1 33.56 -14.49 39.02
CA MET A 1 33.57 -13.29 38.15
C MET A 1 33.29 -13.62 36.68
N LYS A 2 34.10 -14.42 35.97
CA LYS A 2 33.87 -14.78 34.55
C LYS A 2 32.47 -15.38 34.27
N LYS A 3 31.99 -16.29 35.14
CA LYS A 3 30.65 -16.90 35.00
C LYS A 3 29.52 -15.86 35.08
N VAL A 4 29.63 -14.86 35.96
CA VAL A 4 28.64 -13.79 36.13
C VAL A 4 28.61 -12.87 34.91
N ILE A 5 29.79 -12.54 34.35
CA ILE A 5 29.92 -11.74 33.12
C ILE A 5 29.33 -12.49 31.91
N ILE A 6 29.58 -13.80 31.81
CA ILE A 6 29.02 -14.63 30.72
C ILE A 6 27.51 -14.71 30.84
N THR A 7 26.98 -14.93 32.05
CA THR A 7 25.52 -14.97 32.26
C THR A 7 24.86 -13.61 32.03
N SER A 8 25.48 -12.50 32.47
CA SER A 8 24.91 -11.17 32.22
C SER A 8 24.91 -10.81 30.74
N LEU A 9 25.98 -11.15 30.02
CA LEU A 9 26.06 -10.96 28.57
C LEU A 9 25.03 -11.82 27.83
N ALA A 10 24.84 -13.08 28.25
CA ALA A 10 23.82 -13.95 27.66
C ALA A 10 22.41 -13.39 27.85
N VAL A 11 22.07 -12.92 29.05
CA VAL A 11 20.78 -12.27 29.33
C VAL A 11 20.59 -11.01 28.48
N LEU A 12 21.65 -10.19 28.33
CA LEU A 12 21.61 -8.98 27.50
C LEU A 12 21.34 -9.33 26.04
N VAL A 13 22.03 -10.32 25.49
CA VAL A 13 21.85 -10.75 24.08
C VAL A 13 20.44 -11.29 23.84
N ILE A 14 19.91 -12.09 24.77
CA ILE A 14 18.53 -12.61 24.69
C ILE A 14 17.52 -11.46 24.75
N GLY A 15 17.68 -10.52 25.71
CA GLY A 15 16.83 -9.35 25.82
C GLY A 15 16.84 -8.48 24.56
N LEU A 16 18.03 -8.26 23.99
CA LEU A 16 18.19 -7.52 22.74
C LEU A 16 17.55 -8.26 21.55
N GLY A 17 17.71 -9.58 21.49
CA GLY A 17 17.09 -10.43 20.46
C GLY A 17 15.57 -10.36 20.50
N LEU A 18 14.98 -10.49 21.69
CA LEU A 18 13.53 -10.34 21.89
C LEU A 18 13.06 -8.94 21.50
N PHE A 19 13.77 -7.89 21.94
CA PHE A 19 13.44 -6.52 21.56
C PHE A 19 13.46 -6.31 20.04
N CYS A 20 14.51 -6.77 19.35
CA CYS A 20 14.60 -6.69 17.89
C CYS A 20 13.48 -7.47 17.20
N TYR A 21 13.14 -8.67 17.69
CA TYR A 21 12.02 -9.44 17.15
C TYR A 21 10.70 -8.68 17.25
N PHE A 22 10.35 -8.20 18.44
CA PHE A 22 9.12 -7.43 18.65
C PHE A 22 9.10 -6.12 17.86
N LYS A 23 10.24 -5.47 17.70
CA LYS A 23 10.31 -4.19 16.98
C LYS A 23 10.16 -4.33 15.46
N PHE A 24 10.70 -5.40 14.86
CA PHE A 24 10.84 -5.48 13.41
C PHE A 24 10.04 -6.61 12.75
N TYR A 25 9.84 -7.73 13.45
CA TYR A 25 9.21 -8.93 12.88
C TYR A 25 7.80 -9.18 13.41
N PHE A 26 7.46 -8.64 14.58
CA PHE A 26 6.09 -8.73 15.09
C PHE A 26 5.14 -7.87 14.26
N VAL A 27 4.13 -8.52 13.67
CA VAL A 27 3.04 -7.85 12.96
C VAL A 27 2.15 -7.20 14.01
N PHE A 28 2.18 -5.87 14.06
CA PHE A 28 1.40 -5.09 15.01
C PHE A 28 -0.09 -5.09 14.65
N GLY A 29 -0.39 -5.00 13.36
CA GLY A 29 -1.76 -5.00 12.86
C GLY A 29 -1.82 -5.43 11.40
N GLU A 30 -2.97 -5.93 11.00
CA GLU A 30 -3.30 -6.23 9.61
C GLU A 30 -4.59 -5.48 9.27
N GLY A 31 -4.70 -5.04 8.03
CA GLY A 31 -5.85 -4.24 7.61
C GLY A 31 -5.92 -4.10 6.10
N VAL A 32 -6.98 -3.44 5.66
CA VAL A 32 -7.26 -3.23 4.24
C VAL A 32 -7.50 -1.75 3.99
N LYS A 33 -6.96 -1.24 2.88
CA LYS A 33 -7.16 0.14 2.42
C LYS A 33 -7.55 0.14 0.94
N ALA A 34 -8.67 0.80 0.65
CA ALA A 34 -9.14 1.04 -0.71
C ALA A 34 -8.80 2.47 -1.16
N GLY A 35 -8.51 2.64 -2.44
CA GLY A 35 -8.23 3.94 -3.04
C GLY A 35 -7.67 3.81 -4.45
N THR A 36 -7.41 4.95 -5.09
CA THR A 36 -6.81 4.98 -6.42
C THR A 36 -5.30 4.79 -6.32
N LEU A 37 -4.75 3.81 -7.03
CA LEU A 37 -3.32 3.59 -7.07
C LEU A 37 -2.63 4.69 -7.88
N ASN A 38 -1.76 5.48 -7.25
CA ASN A 38 -1.08 6.58 -7.94
C ASN A 38 0.16 6.08 -8.69
N TYR A 39 1.08 5.47 -7.96
CA TYR A 39 2.27 4.87 -8.54
C TYR A 39 2.79 3.72 -7.68
N VAL A 40 3.56 2.86 -8.31
CA VAL A 40 4.49 1.95 -7.65
C VAL A 40 5.85 2.10 -8.33
N VAL A 41 6.89 2.37 -7.53
CA VAL A 41 8.24 2.62 -8.02
C VAL A 41 9.24 1.72 -7.31
N ARG A 42 10.21 1.22 -8.07
CA ARG A 42 11.35 0.49 -7.52
C ARG A 42 12.49 1.46 -7.23
N LYS A 43 12.78 1.71 -5.95
CA LYS A 43 13.82 2.66 -5.54
C LYS A 43 14.69 2.11 -4.41
N GLY A 44 15.88 2.68 -4.26
CA GLY A 44 16.84 2.29 -3.23
C GLY A 44 18.28 2.26 -3.73
N VAL A 45 19.23 2.48 -2.81
CA VAL A 45 20.67 2.53 -3.10
C VAL A 45 21.32 1.16 -2.89
N VAL A 46 21.23 0.62 -1.68
CA VAL A 46 21.81 -0.68 -1.31
C VAL A 46 20.77 -1.79 -1.49
N PHE A 47 19.57 -1.59 -0.92
CA PHE A 47 18.43 -2.48 -1.09
C PHE A 47 17.39 -1.78 -1.95
N LYS A 48 17.05 -2.37 -3.09
CA LYS A 48 15.97 -1.87 -3.96
C LYS A 48 14.65 -2.47 -3.51
N THR A 49 13.74 -1.62 -3.07
CA THR A 49 12.39 -2.01 -2.63
C THR A 49 11.34 -1.40 -3.57
N TYR A 50 10.16 -2.01 -3.58
CA TYR A 50 9.00 -1.46 -4.29
C TYR A 50 8.19 -0.62 -3.32
N GLU A 51 7.94 0.62 -3.70
CA GLU A 51 7.27 1.62 -2.88
C GLU A 51 6.08 2.16 -3.66
N GLY A 52 4.90 2.03 -3.08
CA GLY A 52 3.64 2.46 -3.68
C GLY A 52 3.00 3.60 -2.92
N LYS A 53 2.18 4.37 -3.63
CA LYS A 53 1.33 5.41 -3.07
C LYS A 53 -0.11 5.21 -3.53
N LEU A 54 -1.02 5.07 -2.58
CA LEU A 54 -2.45 4.98 -2.79
C LEU A 54 -3.09 6.31 -2.37
N ILE A 55 -3.99 6.86 -3.19
CA ILE A 55 -4.74 8.08 -2.88
C ILE A 55 -6.16 7.68 -2.50
N GLN A 56 -6.55 8.03 -1.29
CA GLN A 56 -7.90 7.78 -0.78
C GLN A 56 -8.70 9.07 -0.90
N SER A 57 -9.80 9.01 -1.62
CA SER A 57 -10.76 10.12 -1.72
C SER A 57 -11.48 10.27 -0.39
N GLY A 58 -11.02 11.20 0.45
CA GLY A 58 -11.62 11.49 1.75
C GLY A 58 -12.48 12.74 1.70
N LEU A 59 -13.76 12.62 2.07
CA LEU A 59 -14.61 13.78 2.36
C LEU A 59 -14.39 14.19 3.82
N ARG A 60 -13.54 15.18 4.08
CA ARG A 60 -13.68 15.99 5.29
C ARG A 60 -14.62 17.15 4.99
N SER A 61 -15.88 17.03 5.41
CA SER A 61 -16.75 18.18 5.68
C SER A 61 -16.24 18.91 6.93
N GLY A 62 -15.04 19.49 6.85
CA GLY A 62 -14.43 20.23 7.95
C GLY A 62 -14.66 21.72 7.75
N THR A 63 -15.82 22.23 8.20
CA THR A 63 -16.16 23.64 8.55
C THR A 63 -15.78 24.78 7.60
N ASN A 64 -15.09 24.52 6.50
CA ASN A 64 -14.63 25.45 5.48
C ASN A 64 -15.01 24.85 4.12
N THR A 65 -15.86 25.60 3.44
CA THR A 65 -16.44 25.33 2.13
C THR A 65 -15.37 24.93 1.11
N GLY A 66 -15.32 23.64 0.72
CA GLY A 66 -14.76 23.22 -0.57
C GLY A 66 -13.36 22.59 -0.62
N SER A 67 -12.70 22.24 0.49
CA SER A 67 -11.41 21.52 0.42
C SER A 67 -11.57 19.99 0.52
N ILE A 68 -11.66 19.33 -0.64
CA ILE A 68 -11.48 17.87 -0.73
C ILE A 68 -9.99 17.59 -0.43
N GLN A 69 -9.68 17.12 0.77
CA GLN A 69 -8.34 16.62 1.10
C GLN A 69 -8.31 15.11 0.92
N SER A 70 -7.62 14.65 -0.12
CA SER A 70 -7.34 13.22 -0.33
C SER A 70 -6.26 12.74 0.63
N TYR A 71 -6.44 11.58 1.25
CA TYR A 71 -5.45 10.99 2.16
C TYR A 71 -4.48 10.12 1.35
N GLU A 72 -3.18 10.30 1.56
CA GLU A 72 -2.16 9.49 0.92
C GLU A 72 -1.76 8.34 1.83
N PHE A 73 -1.75 7.12 1.28
CA PHE A 73 -1.24 5.93 1.94
C PHE A 73 -0.01 5.43 1.22
N ASP A 74 1.14 5.63 1.85
CA ASP A 74 2.42 5.10 1.40
C ASP A 74 2.61 3.69 1.95
N PHE A 75 2.95 2.77 1.05
CA PHE A 75 3.18 1.37 1.38
C PHE A 75 4.40 0.82 0.65
N SER A 76 4.94 -0.27 1.17
CA SER A 76 6.03 -1.00 0.53
C SER A 76 5.57 -2.40 0.16
N VAL A 77 6.19 -2.99 -0.87
CA VAL A 77 5.87 -4.34 -1.34
C VAL A 77 7.15 -5.15 -1.37
N GLU A 78 7.13 -6.30 -0.70
CA GLU A 78 8.27 -7.23 -0.65
C GLU A 78 8.26 -8.18 -1.86
N ASP A 79 7.07 -8.66 -2.25
CA ASP A 79 6.92 -9.56 -3.38
C ASP A 79 7.04 -8.81 -4.72
N LYS A 80 8.04 -9.19 -5.51
CA LYS A 80 8.28 -8.64 -6.84
C LYS A 80 7.08 -8.83 -7.77
N THR A 81 6.44 -9.99 -7.76
CA THR A 81 5.32 -10.32 -8.66
C THR A 81 4.10 -9.47 -8.35
N LEU A 82 3.80 -9.28 -7.05
CA LEU A 82 2.74 -8.40 -6.59
C LEU A 82 3.03 -6.94 -6.96
N ALA A 83 4.28 -6.49 -6.80
CA ALA A 83 4.66 -5.14 -7.17
C ALA A 83 4.51 -4.90 -8.69
N GLU A 84 4.91 -5.86 -9.52
CA GLU A 84 4.74 -5.77 -10.98
C GLU A 84 3.26 -5.72 -11.37
N GLN A 85 2.39 -6.51 -10.72
CA GLN A 85 0.94 -6.41 -10.93
C GLN A 85 0.42 -5.02 -10.56
N LEU A 86 0.79 -4.50 -9.39
CA LEU A 86 0.37 -3.16 -8.96
C LEU A 86 0.88 -2.06 -9.90
N MET A 87 2.09 -2.20 -10.47
CA MET A 87 2.58 -1.25 -11.46
C MET A 87 1.72 -1.20 -12.73
N LEU A 88 1.09 -2.31 -13.11
CA LEU A 88 0.16 -2.37 -14.24
C LEU A 88 -1.22 -1.77 -13.90
N LEU A 89 -1.63 -1.85 -12.64
CA LEU A 89 -2.89 -1.31 -12.12
C LEU A 89 -2.80 0.19 -11.75
N GLY A 90 -1.74 0.88 -12.16
CA GLY A 90 -1.56 2.31 -11.88
C GLY A 90 -2.71 3.13 -12.48
N GLY A 91 -3.37 3.92 -11.65
CA GLY A 91 -4.55 4.71 -12.01
C GLY A 91 -5.88 4.03 -11.71
N GLU A 92 -5.91 2.72 -11.45
CA GLU A 92 -7.14 2.00 -11.10
C GLU A 92 -7.47 2.12 -9.60
N ASN A 93 -8.73 1.88 -9.25
CA ASN A 93 -9.15 1.80 -7.86
C ASN A 93 -8.88 0.38 -7.34
N VAL A 94 -8.04 0.28 -6.31
CA VAL A 94 -7.59 -1.00 -5.77
C VAL A 94 -7.78 -1.04 -4.27
N GLU A 95 -8.09 -2.24 -3.79
CA GLU A 95 -8.18 -2.53 -2.36
C GLU A 95 -7.00 -3.42 -1.96
N LEU A 96 -6.14 -2.91 -1.08
CA LEU A 96 -4.88 -3.54 -0.71
C LEU A 96 -4.91 -3.99 0.75
N HIS A 97 -4.58 -5.26 0.98
CA HIS A 97 -4.30 -5.76 2.33
C HIS A 97 -2.85 -5.47 2.69
N TYR A 98 -2.64 -5.02 3.92
CA TYR A 98 -1.33 -4.66 4.43
C TYR A 98 -1.09 -5.20 5.84
N LYS A 99 0.19 -5.41 6.14
CA LYS A 99 0.70 -5.72 7.47
C LYS A 99 1.48 -4.53 7.99
N GLU A 100 1.12 -4.06 9.18
CA GLU A 100 1.84 -3.02 9.90
C GLU A 100 2.85 -3.63 10.86
N TYR A 101 4.08 -3.15 10.82
CA TYR A 101 5.13 -3.50 11.75
C TYR A 101 5.52 -2.28 12.60
N PHE A 102 6.02 -2.50 13.82
CA PHE A 102 6.51 -1.40 14.65
C PHE A 102 7.73 -0.68 14.07
N GLY A 103 8.48 -1.34 13.19
CA GLY A 103 9.75 -0.85 12.64
C GLY A 103 9.88 -1.08 11.15
N VAL A 104 10.68 -0.21 10.53
CA VAL A 104 11.04 -0.30 9.11
C VAL A 104 12.36 -1.06 8.99
N LEU A 105 12.42 -1.98 8.04
CA LEU A 105 13.64 -2.70 7.69
C LEU A 105 14.06 -2.28 6.27
N PRO A 106 15.28 -1.77 6.06
CA PRO A 106 15.71 -1.22 4.76
C PRO A 106 15.59 -2.19 3.58
N TRP A 107 15.65 -3.49 3.83
CA TRP A 107 15.49 -4.53 2.79
C TRP A 107 14.04 -4.96 2.55
N ARG A 108 13.12 -4.66 3.48
CA ARG A 108 11.69 -4.99 3.38
C ARG A 108 10.89 -3.85 2.73
N GLY A 109 11.28 -2.61 3.01
CA GLY A 109 10.57 -1.43 2.53
C GLY A 109 10.94 -0.17 3.27
N TYR A 110 10.44 0.97 2.80
CA TYR A 110 10.66 2.29 3.41
C TYR A 110 9.57 2.63 4.44
N THR A 111 8.46 1.91 4.41
CA THR A 111 7.31 2.15 5.28
C THR A 111 7.14 1.02 6.29
N ARG A 112 6.30 1.28 7.30
CA ARG A 112 5.86 0.26 8.26
C ARG A 112 4.75 -0.63 7.71
N TYR A 113 4.18 -0.26 6.56
CA TYR A 113 3.02 -0.90 5.95
C TYR A 113 3.48 -1.72 4.75
N ILE A 114 3.47 -3.03 4.89
CA ILE A 114 3.87 -3.94 3.83
C ILE A 114 2.62 -4.55 3.22
N VAL A 115 2.35 -4.22 1.95
CA VAL A 115 1.24 -4.81 1.21
C VAL A 115 1.63 -6.22 0.80
N ASP A 116 0.75 -7.17 1.11
CA ASP A 116 0.95 -8.59 0.84
C ASP A 116 -0.07 -9.15 -0.15
N LYS A 117 -1.24 -8.52 -0.32
CA LYS A 117 -2.30 -8.99 -1.23
C LYS A 117 -3.11 -7.84 -1.83
N ILE A 118 -3.53 -8.03 -3.08
CA ILE A 118 -4.61 -7.28 -3.71
C ILE A 118 -5.91 -8.02 -3.41
N ILE A 119 -6.88 -7.34 -2.79
CA ILE A 119 -8.18 -7.90 -2.45
C ILE A 119 -9.16 -7.73 -3.60
N MET A 120 -9.22 -6.53 -4.16
CA MET A 120 -10.12 -6.19 -5.27
C MET A 120 -9.47 -5.15 -6.17
N VAL A 121 -9.82 -5.22 -7.45
CA VAL A 121 -9.47 -4.23 -8.46
C VAL A 121 -10.77 -3.82 -9.12
N GLU A 122 -11.14 -2.56 -8.96
CA GLU A 122 -12.27 -1.97 -9.68
C GLU A 122 -11.70 -1.25 -10.90
N SER A 123 -11.67 -1.97 -12.01
CA SER A 123 -11.31 -1.42 -13.31
C SER A 123 -12.55 -0.69 -13.85
N GLU A 124 -12.53 0.64 -13.78
CA GLU A 124 -13.45 1.46 -14.57
C GLU A 124 -13.07 1.29 -16.03
N ALA A 125 -13.58 0.23 -16.68
CA ALA A 125 -13.48 0.09 -18.12
C ALA A 125 -14.05 1.37 -18.77
N PRO A 126 -13.37 1.97 -19.76
CA PRO A 126 -13.95 3.11 -20.47
C PRO A 126 -15.29 2.67 -21.02
N ALA A 127 -16.33 3.45 -20.75
CA ALA A 127 -17.68 3.23 -21.25
C ALA A 127 -17.68 3.17 -22.79
N SER A 128 -17.42 1.99 -23.34
CA SER A 128 -17.47 1.68 -24.76
C SER A 128 -18.62 0.73 -25.04
N ASP A 129 -19.85 1.11 -24.69
CA ASP A 129 -21.06 0.63 -25.37
C ASP A 129 -22.33 1.38 -24.95
N SER A 130 -22.35 2.69 -25.19
CA SER A 130 -23.62 3.38 -25.39
C SER A 130 -23.46 4.46 -26.45
N LEU A 131 -23.38 4.03 -27.71
CA LEU A 131 -23.90 4.90 -28.78
C LEU A 131 -25.35 5.24 -28.38
N PRO A 132 -25.75 6.52 -28.37
CA PRO A 132 -27.16 6.84 -28.17
C PRO A 132 -27.97 6.11 -29.25
N PRO A 133 -29.13 5.52 -28.92
CA PRO A 133 -29.98 4.93 -29.95
C PRO A 133 -30.29 6.02 -30.97
N ILE A 134 -29.91 5.79 -32.23
CA ILE A 134 -30.29 6.64 -33.34
C ILE A 134 -31.82 6.59 -33.38
N SER A 135 -32.45 7.68 -32.95
CA SER A 135 -33.90 7.83 -33.03
C SER A 135 -34.32 7.67 -34.50
N PRO A 136 -35.35 6.85 -34.84
CA PRO A 136 -35.78 6.62 -36.23
C PRO A 136 -36.34 7.87 -36.94
N LYS A 137 -36.35 9.05 -36.31
CA LYS A 137 -37.03 10.24 -36.82
C LYS A 137 -36.29 11.00 -37.94
N THR A 138 -35.13 10.54 -38.41
CA THR A 138 -34.31 11.28 -39.39
C THR A 138 -34.38 10.72 -40.82
N LEU A 139 -35.31 9.80 -41.13
CA LEU A 139 -35.47 9.24 -42.48
C LEU A 139 -36.76 9.68 -43.22
N GLU A 140 -37.50 10.66 -42.69
CA GLU A 140 -38.66 11.25 -43.40
C GLU A 140 -38.41 12.68 -43.91
N GLU A 141 -37.16 13.15 -43.94
CA GLU A 141 -36.80 14.48 -44.46
C GLU A 141 -35.81 14.43 -45.64
N LEU A 142 -35.94 13.42 -46.50
CA LEU A 142 -35.39 13.35 -47.86
C LEU A 142 -36.45 12.80 -48.83
#